data_AF-A0A2W4JYB2-F1
#
_entry.id   AF-A0A2W4JYB2-F1
#
_cell.length_a   1.000
_cell.length_b   1.000
_cell.length_c   1.000
_cell.angle_alpha   90.00
_cell.angle_beta   90.00
_cell.angle_gamma   90.00
#
_symmetry.space_group_name_H-M   'P 1'
#
loop_
_entity.id
_entity.type
_entity.pdbx_description
1 polymer ?
#
loop_
_entity_poly.entity_id
_entity_poly.type
_entity_poly.pdbx_seq_one_letter_code
_entity_poly.pdbx_strand_id
1 'polypeptide(L)' 'GEVRAQNMVLVGVLAGALNWPKEALVQVIREVVPPKYADVNVKAFERGWAIVAPLSRS' A
#
# COMPACT_ATOMS: atom_id res chain seq x y z
N GLY A 1 -4.20 -16.84 -3.60
CA GLY A 1 -5.11 -15.72 -3.30
C GLY A 1 -4.55 -14.82 -2.21
N GLU A 2 -4.07 -15.39 -1.11
CA GLU A 2 -3.73 -14.63 0.10
C GLU A 2 -2.27 -14.10 0.16
N VAL A 3 -1.29 -14.89 -0.32
CA VAL A 3 0.15 -14.56 -0.23
C VAL A 3 0.52 -13.25 -0.95
N ARG A 4 -0.16 -12.90 -2.05
CA ARG A 4 0.10 -11.63 -2.77
C ARG A 4 -0.39 -10.39 -2.01
N ALA A 5 -1.43 -10.52 -1.18
CA ALA A 5 -1.93 -9.40 -0.38
C ALA A 5 -1.04 -9.11 0.85
N GLN A 6 -0.38 -10.12 1.42
CA GLN A 6 0.55 -9.93 2.55
C GLN A 6 1.76 -9.07 2.15
N ASN A 7 2.34 -9.29 0.96
CA ASN A 7 3.43 -8.45 0.46
C ASN A 7 3.04 -6.97 0.34
N MET A 8 1.76 -6.71 0.07
CA MET A 8 1.28 -5.35 -0.13
C MET A 8 1.24 -4.54 1.18
N VAL A 9 1.10 -5.21 2.33
CA VAL A 9 1.27 -4.56 3.65
C VAL A 9 2.70 -4.05 3.81
N LEU A 10 3.71 -4.86 3.47
CA LEU A 10 5.11 -4.45 3.54
C LEU A 10 5.44 -3.29 2.58
N VAL A 11 4.85 -3.30 1.38
CA VAL A 11 4.95 -2.18 0.43
C VAL A 11 4.38 -0.89 1.03
N GLY A 12 3.24 -0.99 1.71
CA GLY A 12 2.65 0.14 2.44
C GLY A 12 3.57 0.71 3.51
N VAL A 13 4.17 -0.16 4.33
CA VAL A 13 5.14 0.24 5.36
C VAL A 13 6.34 0.97 4.73
N LEU A 14 6.95 0.37 3.70
CA LEU A 14 8.12 0.96 3.04
C LEU A 14 7.79 2.31 2.39
N ALA A 15 6.66 2.40 1.69
CA ALA A 15 6.22 3.65 1.06
C ALA A 15 6.02 4.76 2.10
N GLY A 16 5.42 4.43 3.25
CA GLY A 16 5.24 5.37 4.37
C GLY A 16 6.56 5.83 4.95
N ALA A 17 7.50 4.90 5.17
CA ALA A 17 8.85 5.21 5.67
C ALA A 17 9.65 6.11 4.72
N LEU A 18 9.44 5.96 3.41
CA LEU A 18 10.09 6.77 2.36
C LEU A 18 9.33 8.06 2.03
N ASN A 19 8.18 8.32 2.68
CA ASN A 19 7.31 9.46 2.45
C ASN A 19 6.87 9.62 0.98
N TRP A 20 6.57 8.51 0.31
CA TRP A 20 6.10 8.52 -1.07
C TRP A 20 4.64 8.97 -1.20
N PRO A 21 4.21 9.58 -2.31
CA PRO A 21 2.82 10.03 -2.46
C PRO A 21 1.83 8.84 -2.45
N LYS A 22 1.03 8.75 -1.38
CA LYS A 22 0.09 7.64 -1.14
C LYS A 22 -0.88 7.48 -2.31
N GLU A 23 -1.48 8.57 -2.77
CA GLU A 23 -2.53 8.57 -3.79
C GLU A 23 -1.99 8.05 -5.14
N ALA A 24 -0.77 8.45 -5.50
CA ALA A 24 -0.10 7.97 -6.71
C ALA A 24 0.17 6.46 -6.64
N LEU A 25 0.61 5.95 -5.49
CA LEU A 25 0.82 4.51 -5.29
C LEU A 25 -0.48 3.72 -5.33
N VAL A 26 -1.57 4.26 -4.79
CA VAL A 26 -2.90 3.64 -4.90
C VAL A 26 -3.35 3.54 -6.35
N GLN A 27 -3.09 4.56 -7.17
CA GLN A 27 -3.37 4.51 -8.62
C GLN A 27 -2.54 3.41 -9.30
N VAL A 28 -1.23 3.38 -9.07
CA VAL A 28 -0.33 2.34 -9.62
C VAL A 28 -0.78 0.93 -9.23
N ILE A 29 -1.21 0.72 -7.98
CA ILE A 29 -1.72 -0.59 -7.54
C ILE A 29 -2.95 -0.99 -8.36
N ARG A 30 -3.88 -0.07 -8.63
CA ARG A 30 -5.08 -0.34 -9.43
C ARG A 30 -4.78 -0.64 -10.90
N GLU A 31 -3.68 -0.12 -11.44
CA GLU A 31 -3.24 -0.35 -12.82
C GLU A 31 -2.47 -1.67 -12.99
N VAL A 32 -1.62 -2.03 -12.02
CA VAL A 32 -0.71 -3.19 -12.12
C VAL A 32 -1.34 -4.48 -11.60
N VAL A 33 -2.21 -4.38 -10.59
CA VAL A 33 -2.87 -5.55 -9.99
C VAL A 33 -4.09 -5.93 -10.82
N PRO A 34 -4.33 -7.23 -11.12
CA PRO A 34 -5.55 -7.65 -11.80
C PRO A 34 -6.81 -7.10 -11.10
N PRO A 35 -7.80 -6.54 -11.84
CA PRO A 35 -8.91 -5.79 -11.25
C PRO A 35 -9.64 -6.51 -10.10
N LYS A 36 -9.85 -7.83 -10.22
CA LYS A 36 -10.46 -8.67 -9.17
C LYS A 36 -9.70 -8.71 -7.84
N TYR A 37 -8.45 -8.26 -7.81
CA TYR A 37 -7.59 -8.23 -6.63
C TYR A 37 -7.15 -6.82 -6.24
N ALA A 38 -7.53 -5.78 -7.00
CA ALA A 38 -7.08 -4.41 -6.76
C ALA A 38 -7.50 -3.93 -5.35
N ASP A 39 -8.78 -4.08 -4.99
CA ASP A 39 -9.28 -3.54 -3.72
C ASP A 39 -8.68 -4.22 -2.48
N VAL A 40 -8.43 -5.53 -2.53
CA VAL A 40 -7.78 -6.24 -1.41
C VAL A 40 -6.31 -5.82 -1.26
N ASN A 41 -5.62 -5.55 -2.37
CA ASN A 41 -4.24 -5.06 -2.32
C ASN A 41 -4.18 -3.60 -1.87
N VAL A 42 -5.08 -2.73 -2.33
CA VAL A 42 -5.17 -1.34 -1.84
C VAL A 42 -5.41 -1.33 -0.33
N LYS A 43 -6.36 -2.11 0.19
CA LYS A 43 -6.59 -2.20 1.65
C LYS A 43 -5.38 -2.71 2.41
N ALA A 44 -4.62 -3.66 1.85
CA ALA A 44 -3.40 -4.18 2.47
C ALA A 44 -2.29 -3.12 2.49
N PHE A 45 -2.09 -2.40 1.37
CA PHE A 45 -1.17 -1.25 1.28
C PHE A 45 -1.50 -0.18 2.32
N GLU A 46 -2.77 0.23 2.41
CA GLU A 46 -3.20 1.27 3.34
C GLU A 46 -2.97 0.90 4.81
N ARG A 47 -3.18 -0.38 5.16
CA ARG A 47 -2.85 -0.88 6.50
C ARG A 47 -1.37 -0.76 6.81
N GLY A 48 -0.50 -1.09 5.86
CA GLY A 48 0.95 -0.92 6.01
C GLY A 48 1.36 0.55 6.13
N TRP A 49 0.82 1.40 5.26
CA TRP A 49 1.07 2.85 5.25
C TRP A 49 0.72 3.49 6.61
N ALA A 50 -0.43 3.12 7.19
CA ALA A 50 -0.90 3.65 8.46
C ALA A 50 0.00 3.32 9.66
N ILE A 51 0.88 2.32 9.57
CA ILE A 51 1.85 1.98 10.63
C ILE A 51 2.91 3.07 10.76
N VAL A 52 3.32 3.68 9.64
CA VAL A 52 4.49 4.59 9.56
C VAL A 52 4.10 6.04 9.28
N ALA A 53 2.90 6.27 8.72
CA ALA A 53 2.33 7.61 8.53
C ALA A 53 2.31 8.52 9.79
N PRO A 54 2.23 8.00 11.04
CA PRO A 54 2.39 8.82 12.24
C PRO A 54 3.80 9.42 12.40
N LEU A 55 4.82 8.83 11.78
CA LEU A 55 6.24 9.23 11.96
C LEU A 55 6.72 10.27 10.94
N SER A 56 6.01 10.49 9.82
CA SER A 56 6.40 11.51 8.81
C SER A 56 5.78 12.89 9.04
N ARG A 57 4.94 13.03 10.08
CA ARG A 57 4.43 14.32 10.57
C ARG A 57 5.27 14.78 11.77
N SER A 58 6.51 15.17 11.52
CA SER A 58 7.37 15.90 12.48
C SER A 58 8.11 17.02 11.78
#